data_AF-A0A938L912-F1
#
_entry.id   AF-A0A938L912-F1
#
_cell.length_a   1.000
_cell.length_b   1.000
_cell.length_c   1.000
_cell.angle_alpha   90.00
_cell.angle_beta   90.00
_cell.angle_gamma   90.00
#
_symmetry.space_group_name_H-M   'P 1'
#
loop_
_entity.id
_entity.type
_entity.pdbx_description
1 polymer ?
#
loop_
_entity_poly.entity_id
_entity_poly.type
_entity_poly.pdbx_seq_one_letter_code
_entity_poly.pdbx_strand_id
1 'polypeptide(L)'
;MSISGSTKPGVRQPLPSEERGTSHSPDELPTLVADGPPLKPLPGWTAQPPASPVLVPDEQSAEIEASTLLPVLEAELVADRLPPFPVPWRHPILCAMWIVRTLFGLASLTLLLAVAAAVPLVNFWVLGYLLDVEGRVARSGKIRASFPLLGLAPRFGSIVLGTWLCVLPLRLLAGAATDAALIDPNGEVAARWAFGLFVAKWLMTAHLCLALARGGALSCFFRPIKNLRWLLARWRDHDYWNRASTAIGQFLSGLNARPYYSVGWRGFLGTAAWLFIPSALYGSLHDPEKPAQVLVMLTGGFGLWLTLMWAPILQARFAAENRMMSFKELGTARELFRRAPFAWLLAIVLTYLLALPMYLFKAVSPPQDAMWFITILFVVSIFPTKVALGWAYGRSIRHTKRAWWPWRWLCKIVLSLLVAIYVFILFFTPAIGEHGRRVLFEHHTLLLPVPF
;
A
#
# COMPACT_ATOMS: atom_id res chain seq x y z
N MET A 1 59.61 -8.96 35.61
CA MET A 1 60.43 -7.81 36.04
C MET A 1 60.29 -6.74 34.95
N SER A 2 59.43 -5.71 35.14
CA SER A 2 59.72 -4.44 35.85
C SER A 2 60.54 -3.49 34.96
N ILE A 3 60.23 -2.22 34.64
CA ILE A 3 59.21 -1.24 35.07
C ILE A 3 59.24 -0.05 34.07
N SER A 4 58.07 0.58 33.85
CA SER A 4 57.73 2.01 33.68
C SER A 4 58.44 2.96 32.68
N GLY A 5 57.60 3.78 32.03
CA GLY A 5 57.85 5.22 31.92
C GLY A 5 57.51 5.90 30.59
N SER A 6 56.25 6.27 30.34
CA SER A 6 55.98 7.40 29.42
C SER A 6 54.65 8.11 29.74
N THR A 7 54.80 9.43 29.80
CA THR A 7 53.95 10.52 30.27
C THR A 7 52.71 10.81 29.42
N LYS A 8 51.58 11.11 30.09
CA LYS A 8 50.45 11.93 29.57
C LYS A 8 50.65 13.38 29.99
N PRO A 9 50.12 14.35 29.21
CA PRO A 9 49.35 15.42 29.87
C PRO A 9 48.06 15.83 29.11
N GLY A 10 47.10 16.42 29.85
CA GLY A 10 46.14 17.37 29.29
C GLY A 10 44.65 17.05 29.50
N VAL A 11 44.17 17.13 30.74
CA VAL A 11 42.75 17.23 31.09
C VAL A 11 42.36 18.71 31.06
N ARG A 12 41.32 19.10 30.29
CA ARG A 12 40.64 20.40 30.43
C ARG A 12 39.31 20.22 31.17
N GLN A 13 39.16 20.95 32.27
CA GLN A 13 37.90 21.14 33.01
C GLN A 13 37.05 22.28 32.40
N PRO A 14 35.74 22.34 32.69
CA PRO A 14 34.78 23.30 32.12
C PRO A 14 34.50 24.49 33.04
N LEU A 15 34.07 25.62 32.49
CA LEU A 15 33.53 26.82 33.16
C LEU A 15 32.55 27.54 32.19
N PRO A 16 31.68 28.47 32.65
CA PRO A 16 30.60 28.30 33.62
C PRO A 16 29.25 28.84 33.09
N SER A 17 28.17 28.52 33.79
CA SER A 17 26.81 29.01 33.61
C SER A 17 26.65 30.48 34.04
N GLU A 18 26.11 31.33 33.16
CA GLU A 18 25.61 32.68 33.49
C GLU A 18 24.09 32.67 33.68
N GLU A 19 23.66 33.05 34.88
CA GLU A 19 22.32 33.53 35.19
C GLU A 19 22.22 35.03 34.92
N ARG A 20 21.12 35.48 34.30
CA ARG A 20 20.45 36.75 34.63
C ARG A 20 19.02 36.77 34.07
N GLY A 21 18.04 36.94 34.95
CA GLY A 21 16.62 37.03 34.60
C GLY A 21 16.15 38.45 34.26
N THR A 22 14.86 38.59 33.91
CA THR A 22 13.87 39.47 34.58
C THR A 22 12.48 39.40 33.91
N SER A 23 11.45 39.41 34.77
CA SER A 23 10.13 40.07 34.67
C SER A 23 9.18 39.77 33.51
N HIS A 24 8.04 39.14 33.80
CA HIS A 24 6.78 39.86 34.10
C HIS A 24 5.63 38.86 34.34
N SER A 25 4.92 39.07 35.45
CA SER A 25 3.57 38.56 35.71
C SER A 25 2.68 39.79 35.93
N PRO A 26 1.43 39.73 35.47
CA PRO A 26 0.36 40.42 36.18
C PRO A 26 -0.87 39.52 36.40
N ASP A 27 -1.60 39.88 37.46
CA ASP A 27 -3.00 39.56 37.75
C ASP A 27 -3.30 38.36 38.67
N GLU A 28 -3.05 38.68 39.94
CA GLU A 28 -3.81 38.30 41.14
C GLU A 28 -5.34 38.36 40.95
N LEU A 29 -6.04 37.35 41.49
CA LEU A 29 -7.42 37.50 41.99
C LEU A 29 -7.50 36.89 43.40
N PRO A 30 -8.22 37.53 44.34
CA PRO A 30 -8.06 37.29 45.77
C PRO A 30 -8.90 36.12 46.29
N THR A 31 -8.29 35.33 47.17
CA THR A 31 -8.90 34.31 47.99
C THR A 31 -9.69 34.96 49.14
N LEU A 32 -11.01 35.04 48.99
CA LEU A 32 -11.92 35.39 50.09
C LEU A 32 -12.11 34.18 51.01
N VAL A 33 -11.43 34.24 52.15
CA VAL A 33 -11.70 33.47 53.37
C VAL A 33 -13.10 33.85 53.86
N ALA A 34 -13.97 32.85 54.02
CA ALA A 34 -15.22 32.98 54.74
C ALA A 34 -15.26 31.94 55.86
N ASP A 35 -14.71 32.31 57.02
CA ASP A 35 -14.98 31.68 58.31
C ASP A 35 -16.40 32.05 58.75
N GLY A 36 -17.29 31.07 58.80
CA GLY A 36 -18.62 31.19 59.37
C GLY A 36 -19.12 29.80 59.83
N PRO A 37 -19.77 29.67 60.99
CA PRO A 37 -20.14 28.38 61.55
C PRO A 37 -21.20 27.67 60.67
N PRO A 38 -21.21 26.33 60.63
CA PRO A 38 -22.15 25.59 59.78
C PRO A 38 -23.59 25.80 60.27
N LEU A 39 -24.43 26.39 59.42
CA LEU A 39 -25.87 26.50 59.63
C LEU A 39 -26.50 25.09 59.60
N LYS A 40 -27.13 24.71 60.72
CA LYS A 40 -27.89 23.47 60.87
C LYS A 40 -29.14 23.51 59.98
N PRO A 41 -29.38 22.55 59.07
CA PRO A 41 -30.64 22.51 58.33
C PRO A 41 -31.81 22.13 59.26
N LEU A 42 -32.89 22.90 59.18
CA LEU A 42 -34.16 22.63 59.87
C LEU A 42 -34.79 21.32 59.35
N PRO A 43 -35.38 20.48 60.22
CA PRO A 43 -36.00 19.23 59.81
C PRO A 43 -37.36 19.49 59.16
N GLY A 44 -37.61 18.93 57.97
CA GLY A 44 -38.97 18.76 57.46
C GLY A 44 -39.33 19.32 56.08
N TRP A 45 -38.38 19.61 55.19
CA TRP A 45 -38.70 19.94 53.78
C TRP A 45 -38.15 18.89 52.81
N THR A 46 -38.93 17.83 52.58
CA THR A 46 -38.81 16.99 51.39
C THR A 46 -39.63 17.59 50.27
N ALA A 47 -39.01 18.39 49.41
CA ALA A 47 -39.62 18.85 48.16
C ALA A 47 -39.11 17.98 47.01
N GLN A 48 -39.61 16.74 46.92
CA GLN A 48 -39.37 15.87 45.77
C GLN A 48 -40.72 15.75 45.02
N PRO A 49 -40.89 16.36 43.84
CA PRO A 49 -42.09 16.12 43.02
C PRO A 49 -42.05 14.69 42.43
N PRO A 50 -43.22 14.08 42.16
CA PRO A 50 -43.30 12.67 41.78
C PRO A 50 -42.58 12.39 40.46
N ALA A 51 -41.85 11.28 40.43
CA ALA A 51 -41.06 10.84 39.29
C ALA A 51 -41.96 10.46 38.09
N SER A 52 -41.80 11.18 36.98
CA SER A 52 -42.19 10.68 35.66
C SER A 52 -41.20 9.58 35.22
N PRO A 53 -41.65 8.53 34.52
CA PRO A 53 -40.76 7.48 34.05
C PRO A 53 -39.88 8.04 32.93
N VAL A 54 -38.65 8.42 33.29
CA VAL A 54 -37.60 8.69 32.31
C VAL A 54 -37.23 7.36 31.68
N LEU A 55 -37.63 7.16 30.42
CA LEU A 55 -37.03 6.17 29.53
C LEU A 55 -35.55 6.54 29.37
N VAL A 56 -34.70 5.95 30.21
CA VAL A 56 -33.24 6.02 30.07
C VAL A 56 -32.89 5.29 28.77
N PRO A 57 -32.41 5.98 27.72
CA PRO A 57 -31.78 5.29 26.60
C PRO A 57 -30.55 4.58 27.15
N ASP A 58 -30.35 3.33 26.77
CA ASP A 58 -29.23 2.49 27.19
C ASP A 58 -27.88 3.08 26.74
N GLU A 59 -27.37 4.06 27.50
CA GLU A 59 -26.11 4.77 27.26
C GLU A 59 -24.90 3.86 27.42
N GLN A 60 -25.00 2.81 28.26
CA GLN A 60 -23.94 1.82 28.45
C GLN A 60 -23.64 1.05 27.17
N SER A 61 -24.65 0.71 26.36
CA SER A 61 -24.46 0.05 25.07
C SER A 61 -23.77 0.93 24.02
N ALA A 62 -23.97 2.25 24.06
CA ALA A 62 -23.39 3.21 23.10
C ALA A 62 -21.97 3.63 23.48
N GLU A 63 -21.67 3.72 24.78
CA GLU A 63 -20.35 4.06 25.30
C GLU A 63 -19.36 2.89 25.15
N ILE A 64 -19.85 1.65 25.27
CA ILE A 64 -19.06 0.44 24.99
C ILE A 64 -18.70 0.34 23.49
N GLU A 65 -19.61 0.63 22.55
CA GLU A 65 -19.30 0.66 21.10
C GLU A 65 -18.35 1.80 20.72
N ALA A 66 -18.46 2.97 21.35
CA ALA A 66 -17.61 4.13 21.05
C ALA A 66 -16.19 4.01 21.63
N SER A 67 -16.04 3.44 22.83
CA SER A 67 -14.72 3.23 23.45
C SER A 67 -13.95 2.05 22.86
N THR A 68 -14.61 1.09 22.21
CA THR A 68 -13.93 -0.01 21.49
C THR A 68 -13.41 0.40 20.11
N LEU A 69 -14.01 1.37 19.43
CA LEU A 69 -13.63 1.72 18.05
C LEU A 69 -12.33 2.53 17.94
N LEU A 70 -12.03 3.38 18.92
CA LEU A 70 -10.80 4.17 18.96
C LEU A 70 -9.53 3.30 19.14
N PRO A 71 -9.45 2.36 20.10
CA PRO A 71 -8.29 1.45 20.23
C PRO A 71 -8.21 0.43 19.09
N VAL A 72 -9.32 0.07 18.44
CA VAL A 72 -9.29 -0.76 17.22
C VAL A 72 -8.69 0.00 16.03
N LEU A 73 -8.94 1.30 15.92
CA LEU A 73 -8.30 2.16 14.91
C LEU A 73 -6.80 2.28 15.14
N GLU A 74 -6.38 2.50 16.38
CA GLU A 74 -4.96 2.57 16.76
C GLU A 74 -4.26 1.20 16.60
N ALA A 75 -4.90 0.10 16.99
CA ALA A 75 -4.34 -1.25 16.82
C ALA A 75 -4.23 -1.68 15.35
N GLU A 76 -5.16 -1.27 14.48
CA GLU A 76 -5.06 -1.49 13.03
C GLU A 76 -4.04 -0.58 12.34
N LEU A 77 -3.79 0.64 12.85
CA LEU A 77 -2.69 1.49 12.38
C LEU A 77 -1.30 0.99 12.82
N VAL A 78 -1.21 0.30 13.96
CA VAL A 78 0.04 -0.27 14.52
C VAL A 78 0.39 -1.64 13.90
N ALA A 79 -0.52 -2.25 13.14
CA ALA A 79 -0.33 -3.57 12.51
C ALA A 79 0.56 -3.52 11.26
N ASP A 80 1.79 -3.02 11.40
CA ASP A 80 2.83 -2.93 10.37
C ASP A 80 3.39 -4.32 9.94
N ARG A 81 2.77 -5.42 10.42
CA ARG A 81 3.19 -6.81 10.24
C ARG A 81 1.99 -7.75 10.16
N LEU A 82 2.10 -8.77 9.30
CA LEU A 82 1.17 -9.89 9.27
C LEU A 82 1.05 -10.56 10.66
N PRO A 83 -0.16 -10.77 11.21
CA PRO A 83 -0.34 -11.50 12.46
C PRO A 83 0.24 -12.93 12.36
N PRO A 84 0.71 -13.53 13.46
CA PRO A 84 1.26 -14.89 13.43
C PRO A 84 0.19 -15.90 12.99
N PHE A 85 0.62 -16.90 12.21
CA PHE A 85 -0.28 -17.98 11.77
C PHE A 85 -0.67 -18.85 12.97
N PRO A 86 -1.98 -19.02 13.25
CA PRO A 86 -2.44 -19.90 14.32
C PRO A 86 -2.16 -21.37 13.98
N VAL A 87 -1.94 -22.20 15.00
CA VAL A 87 -1.62 -23.62 14.80
C VAL A 87 -2.85 -24.37 14.25
N PRO A 88 -2.80 -24.95 13.04
CA PRO A 88 -3.99 -25.43 12.33
C PRO A 88 -4.69 -26.59 13.06
N TRP A 89 -3.93 -27.40 13.79
CA TRP A 89 -4.41 -28.59 14.50
C TRP A 89 -5.13 -28.27 15.82
N ARG A 90 -4.89 -27.11 16.43
CA ARG A 90 -5.50 -26.74 17.73
C ARG A 90 -6.77 -25.92 17.57
N HIS A 91 -6.84 -25.09 16.53
CA HIS A 91 -7.99 -24.20 16.29
C HIS A 91 -8.28 -24.08 14.79
N PRO A 92 -8.98 -25.05 14.18
CA PRO A 92 -9.26 -25.05 12.73
C PRO A 92 -10.10 -23.84 12.32
N ILE A 93 -11.06 -23.42 13.15
CA ILE A 93 -11.94 -22.27 12.89
C ILE A 93 -11.15 -20.95 12.94
N LEU A 94 -10.26 -20.77 13.93
CA LEU A 94 -9.41 -19.58 14.01
C LEU A 94 -8.42 -19.52 12.84
N CYS A 95 -7.92 -20.68 12.40
CA CYS A 95 -7.09 -20.79 11.21
C CYS A 95 -7.85 -20.39 9.94
N ALA A 96 -9.06 -20.91 9.76
CA ALA A 96 -9.92 -20.53 8.64
C ALA A 96 -10.24 -19.03 8.65
N MET A 97 -10.60 -18.46 9.80
CA MET A 97 -10.85 -17.02 9.93
C MET A 97 -9.60 -16.17 9.67
N TRP A 98 -8.42 -16.62 10.13
CA TRP A 98 -7.15 -15.97 9.84
C TRP A 98 -6.88 -15.97 8.33
N ILE A 99 -7.03 -17.12 7.67
CA ILE A 99 -6.83 -17.27 6.21
C ILE A 99 -7.77 -16.34 5.46
N VAL A 100 -9.07 -16.37 5.78
CA VAL A 100 -10.08 -15.52 5.12
C VAL A 100 -9.77 -14.04 5.33
N ARG A 101 -9.44 -13.60 6.55
CA ARG A 101 -9.10 -12.21 6.83
C ARG A 101 -7.82 -11.77 6.13
N THR A 102 -6.80 -12.63 6.09
CA THR A 102 -5.53 -12.33 5.41
C THR A 102 -5.69 -12.30 3.89
N LEU A 103 -6.43 -13.25 3.31
CA LEU A 103 -6.73 -13.27 1.87
C LEU A 103 -7.58 -12.06 1.49
N PHE A 104 -8.59 -11.70 2.28
CA PHE A 104 -9.39 -10.51 2.06
C PHE A 104 -8.56 -9.23 2.13
N GLY A 105 -7.69 -9.11 3.14
CA GLY A 105 -6.76 -7.98 3.25
C GLY A 105 -5.78 -7.89 2.09
N LEU A 106 -5.24 -9.02 1.63
CA LEU A 106 -4.34 -9.08 0.48
C LEU A 106 -5.06 -8.74 -0.82
N ALA A 107 -6.25 -9.31 -1.06
CA ALA A 107 -7.07 -9.01 -2.23
C ALA A 107 -7.45 -7.52 -2.27
N SER A 108 -7.82 -6.96 -1.12
CA SER A 108 -8.13 -5.54 -1.01
C SER A 108 -6.91 -4.64 -1.20
N LEU A 109 -5.74 -5.05 -0.70
CA LEU A 109 -4.50 -4.34 -0.91
C LEU A 109 -4.12 -4.33 -2.39
N THR A 110 -4.21 -5.50 -3.04
CA THR A 110 -3.99 -5.65 -4.49
C THR A 110 -4.94 -4.76 -5.27
N LEU A 111 -6.23 -4.75 -4.93
CA LEU A 111 -7.22 -3.91 -5.57
C LEU A 111 -6.90 -2.41 -5.41
N LEU A 112 -6.56 -1.99 -4.19
CA LEU A 112 -6.17 -0.61 -3.91
C LEU A 112 -4.94 -0.20 -4.74
N LEU A 113 -3.90 -1.04 -4.77
CA LEU A 113 -2.71 -0.80 -5.57
C LEU A 113 -3.01 -0.81 -7.07
N ALA A 114 -3.89 -1.67 -7.54
CA ALA A 114 -4.26 -1.76 -8.96
C ALA A 114 -5.00 -0.49 -9.42
N VAL A 115 -5.97 -0.03 -8.63
CA VAL A 115 -6.68 1.24 -8.88
C VAL A 115 -5.69 2.41 -8.84
N ALA A 116 -4.80 2.45 -7.85
CA ALA A 116 -3.77 3.48 -7.74
C ALA A 116 -2.77 3.45 -8.90
N ALA A 117 -2.42 2.26 -9.42
CA ALA A 117 -1.51 2.09 -10.54
C ALA A 117 -2.14 2.51 -11.88
N ALA A 118 -3.46 2.38 -12.01
CA ALA A 118 -4.19 2.79 -13.21
C ALA A 118 -4.19 4.32 -13.43
N VAL A 119 -4.02 5.10 -12.35
CA VAL A 119 -4.01 6.57 -12.42
C VAL A 119 -2.59 7.06 -12.71
N PRO A 120 -2.36 7.82 -13.82
CA PRO A 120 -1.07 8.44 -14.09
C PRO A 120 -0.60 9.29 -12.91
N LEU A 121 0.71 9.34 -12.68
CA LEU A 121 1.37 9.97 -11.51
C LEU A 121 1.19 9.22 -10.19
N VAL A 122 0.03 8.62 -9.93
CA VAL A 122 -0.19 7.80 -8.73
C VAL A 122 0.55 6.45 -8.83
N ASN A 123 0.84 5.99 -10.04
CA ASN A 123 1.74 4.87 -10.31
C ASN A 123 3.14 5.01 -9.64
N PHE A 124 3.68 6.23 -9.49
CA PHE A 124 4.93 6.45 -8.74
C PHE A 124 4.77 6.18 -7.25
N TRP A 125 3.60 6.47 -6.67
CA TRP A 125 3.30 6.11 -5.29
C TRP A 125 3.25 4.59 -5.11
N VAL A 126 2.62 3.85 -6.05
CA VAL A 126 2.60 2.38 -6.04
C VAL A 126 4.01 1.80 -6.16
N LEU A 127 4.83 2.32 -7.07
CA LEU A 127 6.23 1.93 -7.19
C LEU A 127 7.01 2.19 -5.89
N GLY A 128 6.79 3.36 -5.28
CA GLY A 128 7.38 3.72 -4.00
C GLY A 128 6.98 2.80 -2.85
N TYR A 129 5.71 2.41 -2.79
CA TYR A 129 5.20 1.41 -1.86
C TYR A 129 5.91 0.06 -2.07
N LEU A 130 5.99 -0.40 -3.32
CA LEU A 130 6.65 -1.66 -3.66
C LEU A 130 8.16 -1.66 -3.31
N LEU A 131 8.83 -0.53 -3.52
CA LEU A 131 10.23 -0.34 -3.14
C LEU A 131 10.42 -0.26 -1.62
N ASP A 132 9.50 0.35 -0.87
CA ASP A 132 9.57 0.32 0.58
C ASP A 132 9.36 -1.09 1.13
N VAL A 133 8.44 -1.86 0.54
CA VAL A 133 8.25 -3.29 0.85
C VAL A 133 9.55 -4.07 0.63
N GLU A 134 10.17 -3.91 -0.53
CA GLU A 134 11.48 -4.49 -0.85
C GLU A 134 12.55 -4.11 0.19
N GLY A 135 12.61 -2.81 0.54
CA GLY A 135 13.54 -2.27 1.53
C GLY A 135 13.30 -2.79 2.96
N ARG A 136 12.05 -2.93 3.38
CA ARG A 136 11.68 -3.49 4.69
C ARG A 136 12.04 -4.96 4.78
N VAL A 137 11.80 -5.74 3.74
CA VAL A 137 12.19 -7.16 3.69
C VAL A 137 13.72 -7.28 3.68
N ALA A 138 14.41 -6.41 2.93
CA ALA A 138 15.87 -6.33 2.92
C ALA A 138 16.46 -6.07 4.31
N ARG A 139 15.95 -5.07 5.04
CA ARG A 139 16.44 -4.74 6.39
C ARG A 139 16.05 -5.79 7.44
N SER A 140 14.79 -6.25 7.41
CA SER A 140 14.25 -7.16 8.43
C SER A 140 14.63 -8.63 8.22
N GLY A 141 14.93 -9.03 6.98
CA GLY A 141 15.12 -10.43 6.55
C GLY A 141 13.87 -11.31 6.68
N LYS A 142 12.69 -10.73 6.96
CA LYS A 142 11.44 -11.45 7.22
C LYS A 142 10.39 -11.07 6.17
N ILE A 143 9.87 -12.07 5.45
CA ILE A 143 8.79 -11.90 4.45
C ILE A 143 7.49 -11.37 5.10
N ARG A 144 7.30 -11.59 6.41
CA ARG A 144 6.14 -11.06 7.14
C ARG A 144 6.11 -9.54 7.26
N ALA A 145 7.24 -8.86 7.01
CA ALA A 145 7.35 -7.41 7.00
C ALA A 145 6.96 -6.77 5.65
N SER A 146 6.52 -7.57 4.68
CA SER A 146 6.22 -7.11 3.32
C SER A 146 4.92 -6.32 3.16
N PHE A 147 4.09 -6.18 4.20
CA PHE A 147 2.73 -5.66 4.04
C PHE A 147 2.42 -4.51 5.03
N PRO A 148 3.02 -3.32 4.85
CA PRO A 148 2.81 -2.20 5.75
C PRO A 148 1.37 -1.66 5.69
N LEU A 149 0.72 -1.69 4.52
CA LEU A 149 -0.65 -1.20 4.36
C LEU A 149 -1.74 -2.24 4.66
N LEU A 150 -1.38 -3.43 5.15
CA LEU A 150 -2.35 -4.50 5.39
C LEU A 150 -3.36 -4.18 6.49
N GLY A 151 -3.02 -3.31 7.43
CA GLY A 151 -3.95 -2.83 8.46
C GLY A 151 -5.06 -1.92 7.90
N LEU A 152 -4.75 -1.12 6.87
CA LEU A 152 -5.68 -0.18 6.25
C LEU A 152 -6.46 -0.79 5.08
N ALA A 153 -5.82 -1.68 4.31
CA ALA A 153 -6.39 -2.21 3.08
C ALA A 153 -7.76 -2.88 3.25
N PRO A 154 -8.01 -3.80 4.22
CA PRO A 154 -9.31 -4.45 4.39
C PRO A 154 -10.49 -3.49 4.51
N ARG A 155 -10.29 -2.31 5.12
CA ARG A 155 -11.35 -1.30 5.27
C ARG A 155 -11.75 -0.69 3.93
N PHE A 156 -10.77 -0.42 3.07
CA PHE A 156 -11.04 0.03 1.71
C PHE A 156 -11.81 -1.06 0.93
N GLY A 157 -11.40 -2.32 1.08
CA GLY A 157 -12.07 -3.46 0.46
C GLY A 157 -13.49 -3.64 0.94
N SER A 158 -13.76 -3.46 2.24
CA SER A 158 -15.12 -3.54 2.77
C SER A 158 -16.00 -2.39 2.29
N ILE A 159 -15.44 -1.20 2.09
CA ILE A 159 -16.16 -0.07 1.48
C ILE A 159 -16.53 -0.40 0.03
N VAL A 160 -15.58 -0.85 -0.78
CA VAL A 160 -15.84 -1.19 -2.19
C VAL A 160 -16.82 -2.35 -2.31
N LEU A 161 -16.59 -3.44 -1.58
CA LEU A 161 -17.46 -4.62 -1.59
C LEU A 161 -18.85 -4.29 -1.06
N GLY A 162 -18.94 -3.54 0.05
CA GLY A 162 -20.20 -3.11 0.64
C GLY A 162 -20.99 -2.21 -0.30
N THR A 163 -20.32 -1.26 -0.96
CA THR A 163 -20.94 -0.40 -1.97
C THR A 163 -21.44 -1.21 -3.17
N TRP A 164 -20.60 -2.09 -3.71
CA TRP A 164 -20.98 -2.95 -4.83
C TRP A 164 -22.20 -3.82 -4.51
N LEU A 165 -22.24 -4.41 -3.31
CA LEU A 165 -23.35 -5.24 -2.87
C LEU A 165 -24.62 -4.43 -2.60
N CYS A 166 -24.51 -3.21 -2.06
CA CYS A 166 -25.64 -2.29 -1.90
C CYS A 166 -26.21 -1.83 -3.24
N VAL A 167 -25.39 -1.73 -4.29
CA VAL A 167 -25.83 -1.32 -5.64
C VAL A 167 -26.55 -2.47 -6.37
N LEU A 168 -26.31 -3.74 -6.02
CA LEU A 168 -26.93 -4.88 -6.71
C LEU A 168 -28.47 -4.86 -6.72
N PRO A 169 -29.18 -4.68 -5.59
CA PRO A 169 -30.64 -4.55 -5.60
C PRO A 169 -31.13 -3.40 -6.47
N LEU A 170 -30.41 -2.28 -6.49
CA LEU A 170 -30.75 -1.12 -7.31
C LEU A 170 -30.56 -1.43 -8.81
N ARG A 171 -29.56 -2.23 -9.18
CA ARG A 171 -29.38 -2.70 -10.56
C ARG A 171 -30.52 -3.61 -11.01
N LEU A 172 -30.98 -4.53 -10.16
CA LEU A 172 -32.13 -5.38 -10.45
C LEU A 172 -33.41 -4.56 -10.64
N LEU A 173 -33.62 -3.57 -9.77
CA LEU A 173 -34.76 -2.65 -9.88
C LEU A 173 -34.71 -1.80 -11.15
N ALA A 174 -33.51 -1.33 -11.52
CA ALA A 174 -33.30 -0.58 -12.76
C ALA A 174 -33.53 -1.44 -14.01
N GLY A 175 -33.10 -2.71 -13.98
CA GLY A 175 -33.40 -3.68 -15.03
C GLY A 175 -34.91 -3.86 -15.21
N ALA A 176 -35.63 -4.16 -14.13
CA ALA A 176 -37.09 -4.31 -14.16
C ALA A 176 -37.82 -3.06 -14.66
N ALA A 177 -37.37 -1.87 -14.27
CA ALA A 177 -37.94 -0.61 -14.75
C ALA A 177 -37.68 -0.38 -16.25
N THR A 178 -36.49 -0.76 -16.75
CA THR A 178 -36.15 -0.67 -18.16
C THR A 178 -37.00 -1.65 -19.00
N ASP A 179 -37.16 -2.88 -18.51
CA ASP A 179 -37.99 -3.89 -19.16
C ASP A 179 -39.46 -3.46 -19.23
N ALA A 180 -40.00 -2.87 -18.16
CA ALA A 180 -41.37 -2.35 -18.14
C ALA A 180 -41.56 -1.22 -19.17
N ALA A 181 -40.58 -0.32 -19.30
CA ALA A 181 -40.62 0.78 -20.26
C ALA A 181 -40.47 0.31 -21.72
N LEU A 182 -39.79 -0.82 -21.97
CA LEU A 182 -39.68 -1.43 -23.30
C LEU A 182 -40.98 -2.09 -23.76
N ILE A 183 -41.74 -2.69 -22.84
CA ILE A 183 -43.01 -3.39 -23.15
C ILE A 183 -44.15 -2.38 -23.37
N ASP A 184 -44.33 -1.45 -22.44
CA ASP A 184 -45.38 -0.43 -22.52
C ASP A 184 -44.85 0.93 -22.03
N PRO A 185 -44.32 1.77 -22.94
CA PRO A 185 -43.69 3.04 -22.58
C PRO A 185 -44.62 4.03 -21.88
N ASN A 186 -45.92 3.96 -22.17
CA ASN A 186 -46.94 4.89 -21.63
C ASN A 186 -47.80 4.25 -20.55
N GLY A 187 -47.49 3.02 -20.14
CA GLY A 187 -48.26 2.28 -19.14
C GLY A 187 -48.06 2.80 -17.72
N GLU A 188 -49.11 2.72 -16.90
CA GLU A 188 -49.04 3.07 -15.47
C GLU A 188 -47.97 2.25 -14.72
N VAL A 189 -47.72 1.02 -15.16
CA VAL A 189 -46.72 0.12 -14.57
C VAL A 189 -45.31 0.66 -14.78
N ALA A 190 -44.98 1.13 -15.99
CA ALA A 190 -43.68 1.75 -16.28
C ALA A 190 -43.46 3.02 -15.44
N ALA A 191 -44.49 3.86 -15.29
CA ALA A 191 -44.43 5.05 -14.44
C ALA A 191 -44.19 4.70 -12.95
N ARG A 192 -44.86 3.67 -12.42
CA ARG A 192 -44.68 3.20 -11.03
C ARG A 192 -43.28 2.65 -10.78
N TRP A 193 -42.73 1.85 -11.70
CA TRP A 193 -41.35 1.35 -11.60
C TRP A 193 -40.32 2.47 -11.69
N ALA A 194 -40.52 3.46 -12.57
CA ALA A 194 -39.65 4.63 -12.68
C ALA A 194 -39.64 5.46 -11.38
N PHE A 195 -40.82 5.70 -10.79
CA PHE A 195 -40.93 6.39 -9.50
C PHE A 195 -40.29 5.58 -8.36
N GLY A 196 -40.55 4.26 -8.30
CA GLY A 196 -39.93 3.36 -7.33
C GLY A 196 -38.40 3.36 -7.42
N LEU A 197 -37.85 3.34 -8.64
CA LEU A 197 -36.42 3.45 -8.89
C LEU A 197 -35.84 4.80 -8.42
N PHE A 198 -36.54 5.90 -8.68
CA PHE A 198 -36.14 7.23 -8.22
C PHE A 198 -36.04 7.29 -6.69
N VAL A 199 -37.07 6.81 -5.98
CA VAL A 199 -37.09 6.77 -4.50
C VAL A 199 -35.98 5.85 -3.97
N ALA A 200 -35.85 4.64 -4.53
CA ALA A 200 -34.83 3.68 -4.13
C ALA A 200 -33.40 4.22 -4.33
N LYS A 201 -33.14 4.96 -5.40
CA LYS A 201 -31.84 5.60 -5.68
C LYS A 201 -31.46 6.57 -4.57
N TRP A 202 -32.38 7.46 -4.15
CA TRP A 202 -32.11 8.44 -3.11
C TRP A 202 -31.94 7.78 -1.74
N LEU A 203 -32.79 6.82 -1.39
CA LEU A 203 -32.66 6.05 -0.15
C LEU A 203 -31.34 5.29 -0.08
N MET A 204 -30.93 4.64 -1.17
CA MET A 204 -29.68 3.92 -1.24
C MET A 204 -28.48 4.86 -1.12
N THR A 205 -28.53 6.03 -1.78
CA THR A 205 -27.48 7.06 -1.68
C THR A 205 -27.32 7.54 -0.24
N ALA A 206 -28.44 7.85 0.43
CA ALA A 206 -28.42 8.26 1.84
C ALA A 206 -27.83 7.18 2.75
N HIS A 207 -28.25 5.92 2.57
CA HIS A 207 -27.72 4.79 3.32
C HIS A 207 -26.21 4.59 3.08
N LEU A 208 -25.76 4.73 1.84
CA LEU A 208 -24.35 4.59 1.48
C LEU A 208 -23.49 5.68 2.13
N CYS A 209 -23.92 6.94 2.06
CA CYS A 209 -23.27 8.05 2.77
C CYS A 209 -23.16 7.76 4.28
N LEU A 210 -24.20 7.17 4.86
CA LEU A 210 -24.25 6.85 6.28
C LEU A 210 -23.34 5.70 6.69
N ALA A 211 -23.27 4.65 5.86
CA ALA A 211 -22.38 3.53 6.07
C ALA A 211 -20.90 3.96 5.97
N LEU A 212 -20.59 4.88 5.06
CA LEU A 212 -19.26 5.49 4.93
C LEU A 212 -18.93 6.37 6.14
N ALA A 213 -19.86 7.20 6.59
CA ALA A 213 -19.68 8.07 7.76
C ALA A 213 -19.43 7.29 9.07
N ARG A 214 -19.98 6.07 9.20
CA ARG A 214 -19.77 5.20 10.37
C ARG A 214 -18.42 4.46 10.35
N GLY A 215 -17.62 4.61 9.29
CA GLY A 215 -16.27 4.02 9.19
C GLY A 215 -16.13 2.88 8.17
N GLY A 216 -17.16 2.58 7.38
CA GLY A 216 -17.02 1.72 6.20
C GLY A 216 -16.80 0.21 6.45
N ALA A 217 -17.05 -0.27 7.67
CA ALA A 217 -17.03 -1.71 7.96
C ALA A 217 -18.15 -2.43 7.19
N LEU A 218 -17.88 -3.67 6.73
CA LEU A 218 -18.84 -4.44 5.90
C LEU A 218 -20.20 -4.61 6.60
N SER A 219 -20.21 -4.78 7.92
CA SER A 219 -21.42 -4.90 8.74
C SER A 219 -22.28 -3.63 8.77
N CYS A 220 -21.71 -2.46 8.51
CA CYS A 220 -22.45 -1.19 8.46
C CYS A 220 -23.33 -1.10 7.21
N PHE A 221 -22.92 -1.72 6.09
CA PHE A 221 -23.70 -1.71 4.85
C PHE A 221 -24.99 -2.54 4.94
N PHE A 222 -25.05 -3.54 5.82
CA PHE A 222 -26.25 -4.37 5.99
C PHE A 222 -27.19 -3.90 7.11
N ARG A 223 -26.87 -2.81 7.82
CA ARG A 223 -27.62 -2.36 9.00
C ARG A 223 -28.14 -0.92 8.85
N PRO A 224 -29.07 -0.66 7.90
CA PRO A 224 -29.53 0.70 7.57
C PRO A 224 -30.16 1.43 8.77
N ILE A 225 -30.96 0.74 9.58
CA ILE A 225 -31.68 1.35 10.72
C ILE A 225 -30.71 1.80 11.82
N LYS A 226 -29.63 1.04 12.07
CA LYS A 226 -28.61 1.42 13.07
C LYS A 226 -27.80 2.62 12.61
N ASN A 227 -27.53 2.74 11.30
CA ASN A 227 -26.85 3.90 10.74
C ASN A 227 -27.70 5.17 10.91
N LEU A 228 -29.02 5.07 10.66
CA LEU A 228 -29.95 6.20 10.79
C LEU A 228 -30.07 6.70 12.24
N ARG A 229 -30.20 5.77 13.20
CA ARG A 229 -30.22 6.12 14.62
C ARG A 229 -28.92 6.77 15.08
N TRP A 230 -27.78 6.29 14.58
CA TRP A 230 -26.48 6.87 14.89
C TRP A 230 -26.36 8.31 14.36
N LEU A 231 -26.82 8.58 13.13
CA LEU A 231 -26.82 9.94 12.59
C LEU A 231 -27.72 10.86 13.39
N LEU A 232 -28.94 10.43 13.73
CA LEU A 232 -29.89 11.24 14.50
C LEU A 232 -29.34 11.58 15.89
N ALA A 233 -28.70 10.62 16.56
CA ALA A 233 -28.02 10.86 17.83
C ALA A 233 -26.89 11.90 17.68
N ARG A 234 -26.14 11.85 16.57
CA ARG A 234 -24.92 12.67 16.38
C ARG A 234 -25.17 14.03 15.75
N TRP A 235 -26.22 14.17 14.95
CA TRP A 235 -26.71 15.47 14.51
C TRP A 235 -27.05 16.36 15.72
N ARG A 236 -27.51 15.74 16.80
CA ARG A 236 -27.77 16.41 18.09
C ARG A 236 -26.50 16.87 18.81
N ASP A 237 -25.35 16.25 18.53
CA ASP A 237 -24.07 16.53 19.20
C ASP A 237 -23.12 17.45 18.39
N HIS A 238 -23.50 17.90 17.18
CA HIS A 238 -22.73 18.76 16.27
C HIS A 238 -21.30 18.30 15.87
N ASP A 239 -20.83 17.12 16.29
CA ASP A 239 -19.45 16.63 16.13
C ASP A 239 -19.19 15.87 14.80
N TYR A 240 -20.12 15.89 13.85
CA TYR A 240 -20.00 15.11 12.60
C TYR A 240 -18.80 15.54 11.73
N TRP A 241 -18.63 16.84 11.51
CA TRP A 241 -17.63 17.38 10.59
C TRP A 241 -16.20 17.21 11.10
N ASN A 242 -15.99 17.38 12.42
CA ASN A 242 -14.68 17.18 13.05
C ASN A 242 -14.25 15.72 12.99
N ARG A 243 -15.15 14.77 13.24
CA ARG A 243 -14.82 13.34 13.15
C ARG A 243 -14.58 12.88 11.72
N ALA A 244 -15.39 13.32 10.75
CA ALA A 244 -15.21 12.95 9.35
C ALA A 244 -13.87 13.48 8.79
N SER A 245 -13.54 14.74 9.08
CA SER A 245 -12.25 15.33 8.69
C SER A 245 -11.08 14.66 9.40
N THR A 246 -11.21 14.33 10.69
CA THR A 246 -10.18 13.59 11.45
C THR A 246 -9.97 12.19 10.89
N ALA A 247 -11.03 11.45 10.55
CA ALA A 247 -10.93 10.10 9.99
C ALA A 247 -10.28 10.11 8.59
N ILE A 248 -10.66 11.07 7.74
CA ILE A 248 -10.04 11.28 6.42
C ILE A 248 -8.56 11.68 6.59
N GLY A 249 -8.28 12.58 7.53
CA GLY A 249 -6.92 13.03 7.87
C GLY A 249 -6.05 11.87 8.35
N GLN A 250 -6.54 11.04 9.25
CA GLN A 250 -5.87 9.84 9.76
C GLN A 250 -5.62 8.80 8.66
N PHE A 251 -6.58 8.61 7.74
CA PHE A 251 -6.41 7.74 6.58
C PHE A 251 -5.33 8.27 5.63
N LEU A 252 -5.39 9.55 5.27
CA LEU A 252 -4.40 10.21 4.40
C LEU A 252 -3.01 10.22 5.04
N SER A 253 -2.91 10.47 6.35
CA SER A 253 -1.63 10.38 7.07
C SER A 253 -1.12 8.94 7.12
N GLY A 254 -2.00 7.95 7.29
CA GLY A 254 -1.65 6.53 7.29
C GLY A 254 -1.10 6.04 5.94
N LEU A 255 -1.54 6.65 4.82
CA LEU A 255 -1.00 6.36 3.49
C LEU A 255 0.45 6.85 3.27
N ASN A 256 0.99 7.69 4.17
CA ASN A 256 2.36 8.22 4.09
C ASN A 256 2.79 8.60 2.66
N ALA A 257 1.93 9.34 1.95
CA ALA A 257 2.01 9.47 0.50
C ALA A 257 3.32 10.11 0.01
N ARG A 258 3.83 11.10 0.74
CA ARG A 258 5.01 11.88 0.33
C ARG A 258 6.31 11.06 0.34
N PRO A 259 6.67 10.33 1.42
CA PRO A 259 7.82 9.44 1.40
C PRO A 259 7.77 8.40 0.28
N TYR A 260 6.63 7.72 0.11
CA TYR A 260 6.49 6.71 -0.95
C TYR A 260 6.66 7.31 -2.33
N TYR A 261 6.00 8.44 -2.61
CA TYR A 261 6.14 9.12 -3.90
C TYR A 261 7.60 9.49 -4.22
N SER A 262 8.34 10.03 -3.25
CA SER A 262 9.75 10.39 -3.44
C SER A 262 10.64 9.17 -3.71
N VAL A 263 10.44 8.07 -2.96
CA VAL A 263 11.18 6.81 -3.16
C VAL A 263 10.85 6.23 -4.53
N GLY A 264 9.58 6.22 -4.93
CA GLY A 264 9.11 5.74 -6.23
C GLY A 264 9.73 6.52 -7.39
N TRP A 265 9.66 7.85 -7.34
CA TRP A 265 10.24 8.73 -8.36
C TRP A 265 11.76 8.54 -8.50
N ARG A 266 12.49 8.51 -7.37
CA ARG A 266 13.94 8.29 -7.37
C ARG A 266 14.33 6.89 -7.84
N GLY A 267 13.57 5.86 -7.44
CA GLY A 267 13.75 4.49 -7.91
C GLY A 267 13.54 4.38 -9.42
N PHE A 268 12.47 5.00 -9.93
CA PHE A 268 12.20 5.10 -11.37
C PHE A 268 13.35 5.76 -12.10
N LEU A 269 13.80 6.96 -11.68
CA LEU A 269 14.88 7.67 -12.36
C LEU A 269 16.19 6.87 -12.38
N GLY A 270 16.52 6.19 -11.28
CA GLY A 270 17.73 5.38 -11.18
C GLY A 270 17.71 4.19 -12.13
N THR A 271 16.58 3.49 -12.18
CA THR A 271 16.38 2.35 -13.08
C THR A 271 16.23 2.80 -14.54
N ALA A 272 15.55 3.91 -14.81
CA ALA A 272 15.41 4.51 -16.13
C ALA A 272 16.75 4.91 -16.72
N ALA A 273 17.63 5.56 -15.94
CA ALA A 273 18.96 5.94 -16.41
C ALA A 273 19.79 4.72 -16.87
N TRP A 274 19.59 3.56 -16.23
CA TRP A 274 20.25 2.31 -16.59
C TRP A 274 19.68 1.65 -17.84
N LEU A 275 18.35 1.63 -18.00
CA LEU A 275 17.70 0.95 -19.13
C LEU A 275 17.59 1.82 -20.38
N PHE A 276 17.53 3.15 -20.26
CA PHE A 276 17.26 4.03 -21.39
C PHE A 276 18.29 3.88 -22.52
N ILE A 277 19.59 3.88 -22.19
CA ILE A 277 20.66 3.82 -23.20
C ILE A 277 20.64 2.46 -23.94
N PRO A 278 20.65 1.29 -23.26
CA PRO A 278 20.59 0.01 -23.95
C PRO A 278 19.30 -0.21 -24.74
N SER A 279 18.14 0.17 -24.19
CA SER A 279 16.86 0.02 -24.88
C SER A 279 16.75 0.91 -26.12
N ALA A 280 17.27 2.14 -26.06
CA ALA A 280 17.30 3.04 -27.22
C ALA A 280 18.19 2.50 -28.36
N LEU A 281 19.38 1.98 -28.02
CA LEU A 281 20.28 1.37 -29.00
C LEU A 281 19.67 0.09 -29.60
N TYR A 282 19.08 -0.76 -28.76
CA TYR A 282 18.43 -1.99 -29.18
C TYR A 282 17.25 -1.73 -30.11
N GLY A 283 16.45 -0.72 -29.79
CA GLY A 283 15.32 -0.30 -30.58
C GLY A 283 15.66 0.55 -31.79
N SER A 284 16.93 0.72 -32.20
CA SER A 284 17.34 1.61 -33.31
C SER A 284 17.31 0.96 -34.70
N LEU A 285 17.02 -0.34 -34.83
CA LEU A 285 17.01 -1.04 -36.11
C LEU A 285 15.80 -0.60 -36.96
N HIS A 286 16.05 0.10 -38.07
CA HIS A 286 15.03 0.52 -39.05
C HIS A 286 15.12 -0.28 -40.34
N ASP A 287 16.35 -0.50 -40.84
CA ASP A 287 16.63 -1.24 -42.08
C ASP A 287 17.64 -2.36 -41.79
N PRO A 288 17.27 -3.65 -41.91
CA PRO A 288 18.18 -4.77 -41.69
C PRO A 288 19.31 -4.85 -42.74
N GLU A 289 19.15 -4.19 -43.89
CA GLU A 289 20.14 -4.15 -44.96
C GLU A 289 21.37 -3.29 -44.63
N LYS A 290 21.27 -2.41 -43.62
CA LYS A 290 22.39 -1.55 -43.20
C LYS A 290 23.18 -2.25 -42.09
N PRO A 291 24.40 -2.76 -42.35
CA PRO A 291 25.17 -3.52 -41.35
C PRO A 291 25.51 -2.70 -40.09
N ALA A 292 25.64 -1.38 -40.22
CA ALA A 292 25.85 -0.47 -39.10
C ALA A 292 24.68 -0.49 -38.10
N GLN A 293 23.43 -0.59 -38.56
CA GLN A 293 22.26 -0.63 -37.66
C GLN A 293 22.16 -1.97 -36.92
N VAL A 294 22.55 -3.06 -37.57
CA VAL A 294 22.64 -4.39 -36.94
C VAL A 294 23.68 -4.37 -35.81
N LEU A 295 24.85 -3.75 -36.02
CA LEU A 295 25.86 -3.61 -34.97
C LEU A 295 25.38 -2.76 -33.79
N VAL A 296 24.65 -1.67 -34.04
CA VAL A 296 24.04 -0.83 -32.99
C VAL A 296 23.02 -1.63 -32.17
N MET A 297 22.18 -2.42 -32.83
CA MET A 297 21.21 -3.28 -32.16
C MET A 297 21.89 -4.36 -31.31
N LEU A 298 22.90 -5.05 -31.83
CA LEU A 298 23.66 -6.07 -31.10
C LEU A 298 24.34 -5.46 -29.86
N THR A 299 24.89 -4.25 -30.01
CA THR A 299 25.48 -3.49 -28.89
C THR A 299 24.43 -3.14 -27.85
N GLY A 300 23.24 -2.68 -28.28
CA GLY A 300 22.11 -2.44 -27.39
C GLY A 300 21.63 -3.70 -26.67
N GLY A 301 21.56 -4.84 -27.36
CA GLY A 301 21.15 -6.12 -26.80
C GLY A 301 22.14 -6.64 -25.76
N PHE A 302 23.44 -6.50 -26.03
CA PHE A 302 24.49 -6.80 -25.05
C PHE A 302 24.41 -5.86 -23.84
N GLY A 303 24.18 -4.56 -24.07
CA GLY A 303 23.96 -3.59 -23.00
C GLY A 303 22.73 -3.91 -22.15
N LEU A 304 21.65 -4.40 -22.78
CA LEU A 304 20.40 -4.77 -22.11
C LEU A 304 20.60 -6.03 -21.29
N TRP A 305 21.29 -7.03 -21.84
CA TRP A 305 21.69 -8.24 -21.11
C TRP A 305 22.47 -7.90 -19.84
N LEU A 306 23.46 -7.01 -19.94
CA LEU A 306 24.24 -6.57 -18.78
C LEU A 306 23.38 -5.79 -17.78
N THR A 307 22.54 -4.89 -18.27
CA THR A 307 21.69 -4.04 -17.44
C THR A 307 20.66 -4.87 -16.69
N LEU A 308 19.96 -5.78 -17.35
CA LEU A 308 18.99 -6.68 -16.72
C LEU A 308 19.67 -7.57 -15.68
N MET A 309 20.89 -8.04 -15.93
CA MET A 309 21.61 -8.83 -14.92
C MET A 309 21.87 -8.07 -13.60
N TRP A 310 22.14 -6.76 -13.64
CA TRP A 310 22.55 -5.98 -12.46
C TRP A 310 21.48 -5.03 -11.91
N ALA A 311 20.54 -4.55 -12.72
CA ALA A 311 19.54 -3.57 -12.34
C ALA A 311 18.66 -4.02 -11.16
N PRO A 312 18.16 -5.27 -11.08
CA PRO A 312 17.38 -5.73 -9.93
C PRO A 312 18.17 -5.67 -8.62
N ILE A 313 19.47 -5.96 -8.66
CA ILE A 313 20.36 -5.92 -7.49
C ILE A 313 20.57 -4.47 -7.03
N LEU A 314 20.78 -3.56 -7.97
CA LEU A 314 20.95 -2.12 -7.70
C LEU A 314 19.67 -1.51 -7.14
N GLN A 315 18.51 -1.88 -7.69
CA GLN A 315 17.21 -1.41 -7.24
C GLN A 315 16.87 -1.91 -5.83
N ALA A 316 17.14 -3.18 -5.52
CA ALA A 316 16.97 -3.74 -4.17
C ALA A 316 17.83 -3.02 -3.13
N ARG A 317 19.04 -2.64 -3.53
CA ARG A 317 19.94 -1.88 -2.68
C ARG A 317 19.47 -0.44 -2.46
N PHE A 318 19.01 0.22 -3.52
CA PHE A 318 18.38 1.53 -3.41
C PHE A 318 17.16 1.47 -2.46
N ALA A 319 16.31 0.46 -2.59
CA ALA A 319 15.17 0.23 -1.70
C ALA A 319 15.59 0.06 -0.22
N ALA A 320 16.70 -0.64 0.02
CA ALA A 320 17.20 -0.87 1.38
C ALA A 320 17.86 0.38 2.02
N GLU A 321 18.67 1.11 1.24
CA GLU A 321 19.53 2.20 1.73
C GLU A 321 18.94 3.61 1.51
N ASN A 322 17.94 3.75 0.63
CA ASN A 322 17.35 5.01 0.17
C ASN A 322 18.39 6.04 -0.34
N ARG A 323 19.51 5.56 -0.93
CA ARG A 323 20.60 6.38 -1.46
C ARG A 323 20.68 6.26 -2.98
N MET A 324 20.62 7.41 -3.67
CA MET A 324 20.66 7.40 -5.15
C MET A 324 22.00 6.93 -5.71
N MET A 325 23.09 7.16 -4.96
CA MET A 325 24.44 6.71 -5.33
C MET A 325 24.57 5.19 -5.39
N SER A 326 23.68 4.44 -4.73
CA SER A 326 23.70 2.97 -4.74
C SER A 326 23.52 2.39 -6.15
N PHE A 327 22.94 3.14 -7.10
CA PHE A 327 22.84 2.74 -8.51
C PHE A 327 24.18 2.74 -9.28
N LYS A 328 25.21 3.46 -8.80
CA LYS A 328 26.52 3.55 -9.48
C LYS A 328 27.54 2.53 -8.95
N GLU A 329 27.29 1.95 -7.79
CA GLU A 329 28.25 1.12 -7.07
C GLU A 329 28.14 -0.37 -7.43
N LEU A 330 28.55 -0.69 -8.67
CA LEU A 330 28.54 -2.06 -9.21
C LEU A 330 29.44 -3.03 -8.43
N GLY A 331 30.52 -2.54 -7.82
CA GLY A 331 31.43 -3.37 -7.02
C GLY A 331 30.71 -4.01 -5.84
N THR A 332 29.89 -3.23 -5.13
CA THR A 332 29.09 -3.69 -4.00
C THR A 332 27.99 -4.66 -4.46
N ALA A 333 27.32 -4.37 -5.58
CA ALA A 333 26.31 -5.27 -6.17
C ALA A 333 26.91 -6.66 -6.51
N ARG A 334 28.11 -6.69 -7.09
CA ARG A 334 28.85 -7.93 -7.36
C ARG A 334 29.19 -8.68 -6.09
N GLU A 335 29.57 -7.98 -5.02
CA GLU A 335 29.88 -8.62 -3.75
C GLU A 335 28.63 -9.23 -3.08
N LEU A 336 27.47 -8.57 -3.16
CA LEU A 336 26.19 -9.11 -2.70
C LEU A 336 25.83 -10.40 -3.45
N PHE A 337 26.00 -10.42 -4.77
CA PHE A 337 25.81 -11.64 -5.56
C PHE A 337 26.77 -12.76 -5.13
N ARG A 338 28.04 -12.44 -4.87
CA ARG A 338 29.04 -13.43 -4.42
C ARG A 338 28.76 -14.02 -3.05
N ARG A 339 28.05 -13.31 -2.17
CA ARG A 339 27.67 -13.77 -0.83
C ARG A 339 26.49 -14.73 -0.85
N ALA A 340 25.48 -14.48 -1.69
CA ALA A 340 24.27 -15.32 -1.76
C ALA A 340 23.79 -15.56 -3.22
N PRO A 341 24.59 -16.24 -4.06
CA PRO A 341 24.31 -16.36 -5.50
C PRO A 341 23.00 -17.11 -5.83
N PHE A 342 22.65 -18.15 -5.05
CA PHE A 342 21.38 -18.87 -5.19
C PHE A 342 20.16 -17.98 -4.96
N ALA A 343 20.20 -17.17 -3.90
CA ALA A 343 19.07 -16.33 -3.53
C ALA A 343 18.82 -15.27 -4.59
N TRP A 344 19.90 -14.69 -5.13
CA TRP A 344 19.82 -13.75 -6.25
C TRP A 344 19.37 -14.41 -7.54
N LEU A 345 19.88 -15.60 -7.89
CA LEU A 345 19.41 -16.36 -9.05
C LEU A 345 17.89 -16.58 -8.96
N LEU A 346 17.41 -17.12 -7.83
CA LEU A 346 15.99 -17.38 -7.62
C LEU A 346 15.15 -16.10 -7.73
N ALA A 347 15.57 -15.01 -7.06
CA ALA A 347 14.82 -13.76 -7.07
C ALA A 347 14.76 -13.11 -8.46
N ILE A 348 15.87 -13.11 -9.20
CA ILE A 348 15.93 -12.52 -10.54
C ILE A 348 15.15 -13.39 -11.55
N VAL A 349 15.30 -14.72 -11.49
CA VAL A 349 14.53 -15.64 -12.34
C VAL A 349 13.04 -15.49 -12.06
N LEU A 350 12.63 -15.44 -10.78
CA LEU A 350 11.24 -15.19 -10.42
C LEU A 350 10.75 -13.83 -10.94
N THR A 351 11.60 -12.80 -10.88
CA THR A 351 11.29 -11.46 -11.41
C THR A 351 10.98 -11.50 -12.90
N TYR A 352 11.80 -12.17 -13.70
CA TYR A 352 11.56 -12.25 -15.15
C TYR A 352 10.45 -13.23 -15.52
N LEU A 353 10.33 -14.35 -14.82
CA LEU A 353 9.26 -15.32 -15.04
C LEU A 353 7.88 -14.68 -14.81
N LEU A 354 7.70 -13.91 -13.74
CA LEU A 354 6.45 -13.22 -13.45
C LEU A 354 6.25 -11.96 -14.29
N ALA A 355 7.28 -11.49 -14.99
CA ALA A 355 7.13 -10.43 -15.99
C ALA A 355 6.56 -10.95 -17.32
N LEU A 356 6.80 -12.23 -17.68
CA LEU A 356 6.39 -12.80 -18.97
C LEU A 356 4.87 -12.71 -19.24
N PRO A 357 3.97 -13.00 -18.28
CA PRO A 357 2.54 -12.85 -18.50
C PRO A 357 2.16 -11.45 -18.98
N MET A 358 2.80 -10.40 -18.44
CA MET A 358 2.54 -9.02 -18.85
C MET A 358 2.97 -8.75 -20.30
N TYR A 359 4.10 -9.32 -20.74
CA TYR A 359 4.50 -9.21 -22.15
C TYR A 359 3.56 -9.97 -23.09
N LEU A 360 3.02 -11.11 -22.66
CA LEU A 360 2.08 -11.90 -23.46
C LEU A 360 0.74 -11.18 -23.66
N PHE A 361 0.20 -10.54 -22.62
CA PHE A 361 -1.03 -9.74 -22.74
C PHE A 361 -0.87 -8.52 -23.65
N LYS A 362 0.36 -8.03 -23.86
CA LYS A 362 0.61 -6.94 -24.80
C LYS A 362 0.67 -7.40 -26.26
N ALA A 363 0.95 -8.68 -26.51
CA ALA A 363 0.91 -9.25 -27.86
C ALA A 363 -0.52 -9.35 -28.41
N VAL A 364 -1.52 -9.44 -27.52
CA VAL A 364 -2.94 -9.54 -27.88
C VAL A 364 -3.64 -8.31 -27.31
N SER A 365 -3.73 -7.22 -28.07
CA SER A 365 -4.39 -5.98 -27.61
C SER A 365 -5.80 -6.29 -27.13
N PRO A 366 -6.06 -6.26 -25.81
CA PRO A 366 -7.37 -6.56 -25.30
C PRO A 366 -8.27 -5.33 -25.47
N PRO A 367 -9.60 -5.53 -25.60
CA PRO A 367 -10.56 -4.42 -25.67
C PRO A 367 -10.41 -3.49 -24.45
N GLN A 368 -10.72 -2.20 -24.62
CA GLN A 368 -10.49 -1.17 -23.59
C GLN A 368 -11.10 -1.53 -22.22
N ASP A 369 -12.23 -2.24 -22.21
CA ASP A 369 -12.92 -2.69 -21.00
C ASP A 369 -12.11 -3.71 -20.18
N ALA A 370 -11.22 -4.48 -20.83
CA ALA A 370 -10.39 -5.49 -20.20
C ALA A 370 -9.06 -4.93 -19.65
N MET A 371 -8.68 -3.69 -20.01
CA MET A 371 -7.43 -3.06 -19.57
C MET A 371 -7.33 -2.96 -18.04
N TRP A 372 -8.47 -2.82 -17.34
CA TRP A 372 -8.48 -2.76 -15.89
C TRP A 372 -8.02 -4.07 -15.23
N PHE A 373 -8.35 -5.23 -15.80
CA PHE A 373 -7.91 -6.53 -15.28
C PHE A 373 -6.39 -6.73 -15.40
N ILE A 374 -5.76 -6.12 -16.41
CA ILE A 374 -4.31 -6.15 -16.59
C ILE A 374 -3.59 -5.50 -15.41
N THR A 375 -4.13 -4.40 -14.86
CA THR A 375 -3.53 -3.73 -13.69
C THR A 375 -3.50 -4.62 -12.45
N ILE A 376 -4.55 -5.42 -12.23
CA ILE A 376 -4.61 -6.39 -11.14
C ILE A 376 -3.56 -7.47 -11.36
N LEU A 377 -3.53 -8.07 -12.55
CA LEU A 377 -2.53 -9.08 -12.90
C LEU A 377 -1.11 -8.53 -12.75
N PHE A 378 -0.87 -7.29 -13.16
CA PHE A 378 0.39 -6.60 -13.00
C PHE A 378 0.79 -6.51 -11.53
N VAL A 379 -0.10 -6.01 -10.65
CA VAL A 379 0.19 -5.86 -9.22
C VAL A 379 0.45 -7.22 -8.56
N VAL A 380 -0.36 -8.23 -8.87
CA VAL A 380 -0.19 -9.60 -8.38
C VAL A 380 1.14 -10.21 -8.82
N SER A 381 1.60 -9.86 -10.03
CA SER A 381 2.85 -10.37 -10.59
C SER A 381 4.07 -9.64 -10.04
N ILE A 382 4.04 -8.31 -9.93
CA ILE A 382 5.19 -7.52 -9.48
C ILE A 382 5.43 -7.63 -7.98
N PHE A 383 4.37 -7.69 -7.17
CA PHE A 383 4.49 -7.71 -5.71
C PHE A 383 5.40 -8.82 -5.17
N PRO A 384 5.23 -10.11 -5.52
CA PRO A 384 6.10 -11.18 -5.05
C PRO A 384 7.55 -11.03 -5.53
N THR A 385 7.78 -10.41 -6.68
CA THR A 385 9.15 -10.18 -7.19
C THR A 385 9.92 -9.22 -6.29
N LYS A 386 9.28 -8.13 -5.84
CA LYS A 386 9.87 -7.14 -4.93
C LYS A 386 10.16 -7.74 -3.56
N VAL A 387 9.27 -8.60 -3.06
CA VAL A 387 9.50 -9.36 -1.83
C VAL A 387 10.69 -10.32 -1.97
N ALA A 388 10.80 -11.03 -3.09
CA ALA A 388 11.90 -11.95 -3.35
C ALA A 388 13.26 -11.25 -3.47
N LEU A 389 13.31 -10.10 -4.17
CA LEU A 389 14.51 -9.28 -4.29
C LEU A 389 14.97 -8.73 -2.93
N GLY A 390 14.03 -8.21 -2.14
CA GLY A 390 14.31 -7.76 -0.76
C GLY A 390 14.82 -8.90 0.11
N TRP A 391 14.22 -10.10 0.01
CA TRP A 391 14.69 -11.28 0.74
C TRP A 391 16.10 -11.71 0.32
N ALA A 392 16.41 -11.74 -0.97
CA ALA A 392 17.72 -12.07 -1.49
C ALA A 392 18.79 -11.08 -1.01
N TYR A 393 18.46 -9.78 -1.02
CA TYR A 393 19.34 -8.74 -0.49
C TYR A 393 19.58 -8.92 1.02
N GLY A 394 18.52 -9.07 1.82
CA GLY A 394 18.64 -9.26 3.28
C GLY A 394 19.43 -10.52 3.65
N ARG A 395 19.27 -11.60 2.88
CA ARG A 395 20.09 -12.82 2.98
C ARG A 395 21.56 -12.54 2.69
N SER A 396 21.85 -11.78 1.63
CA SER A 396 23.24 -11.49 1.21
C SER A 396 24.01 -10.58 2.18
N ILE A 397 23.33 -9.69 2.92
CA ILE A 397 23.97 -8.88 3.95
C ILE A 397 24.32 -9.69 5.19
N ARG A 398 23.45 -10.64 5.58
CA ARG A 398 23.67 -11.49 6.76
C ARG A 398 24.80 -12.50 6.57
N HIS A 399 25.09 -12.87 5.33
CA HIS A 399 26.23 -13.72 4.99
C HIS A 399 27.48 -12.88 4.74
N THR A 400 28.42 -12.90 5.68
CA THR A 400 29.71 -12.18 5.55
C THR A 400 30.71 -12.93 4.67
N LYS A 401 30.58 -14.26 4.58
CA LYS A 401 31.46 -15.11 3.77
C LYS A 401 30.97 -15.20 2.32
N ARG A 402 31.92 -15.25 1.40
CA ARG A 402 31.65 -15.50 -0.03
C ARG A 402 31.24 -16.96 -0.21
N ALA A 403 30.27 -17.21 -1.08
CA ALA A 403 29.91 -18.56 -1.48
C ALA A 403 31.08 -19.25 -2.20
N TRP A 404 31.05 -20.58 -2.22
CA TRP A 404 32.08 -21.39 -2.86
C TRP A 404 32.25 -21.05 -4.35
N TRP A 405 33.48 -21.08 -4.86
CA TRP A 405 33.82 -20.60 -6.21
C TRP A 405 33.02 -21.26 -7.35
N PRO A 406 32.90 -22.59 -7.44
CA PRO A 406 32.12 -23.25 -8.48
C PRO A 406 30.64 -22.85 -8.43
N TRP A 407 30.09 -22.76 -7.22
CA TRP A 407 28.68 -22.41 -7.06
C TRP A 407 28.35 -21.00 -7.58
N ARG A 408 29.28 -20.04 -7.37
CA ARG A 408 29.17 -18.69 -7.92
C ARG A 408 29.18 -18.68 -9.44
N TRP A 409 30.06 -19.45 -10.06
CA TRP A 409 30.16 -19.54 -11.52
C TRP A 409 28.94 -20.21 -12.13
N LEU A 410 28.47 -21.31 -11.54
CA LEU A 410 27.26 -22.00 -11.99
C LEU A 410 26.06 -21.04 -11.98
N CYS A 411 25.79 -20.37 -10.87
CA CYS A 411 24.70 -19.38 -10.81
C CYS A 411 24.89 -18.23 -11.81
N LYS A 412 26.12 -17.77 -12.02
CA LYS A 412 26.40 -16.69 -12.97
C LYS A 412 26.14 -17.12 -14.41
N ILE A 413 26.56 -18.33 -14.79
CA ILE A 413 26.35 -18.90 -16.13
C ILE A 413 24.85 -19.14 -16.37
N VAL A 414 24.17 -19.78 -15.42
CA VAL A 414 22.73 -20.05 -15.52
C VAL A 414 21.94 -18.73 -15.61
N LEU A 415 22.22 -17.76 -14.74
CA LEU A 415 21.58 -16.45 -14.79
C LEU A 415 21.85 -15.74 -16.12
N SER A 416 23.10 -15.73 -16.56
CA SER A 416 23.52 -15.13 -17.82
C SER A 416 22.76 -15.73 -19.00
N LEU A 417 22.63 -17.06 -19.06
CA LEU A 417 21.92 -17.77 -20.11
C LEU A 417 20.43 -17.43 -20.10
N LEU A 418 19.79 -17.45 -18.92
CA LEU A 418 18.36 -17.12 -18.79
C LEU A 418 18.05 -15.67 -19.17
N VAL A 419 18.90 -14.72 -18.77
CA VAL A 419 18.75 -13.31 -19.17
C VAL A 419 19.00 -13.13 -20.67
N ALA A 420 19.97 -13.85 -21.26
CA ALA A 420 20.19 -13.81 -22.70
C ALA A 420 19.00 -14.37 -23.49
N ILE A 421 18.42 -15.48 -23.05
CA ILE A 421 17.17 -16.03 -23.62
C ILE A 421 16.04 -15.01 -23.50
N TYR A 422 15.91 -14.35 -22.35
CA TYR A 422 14.89 -13.31 -22.15
C TYR A 422 15.07 -12.11 -23.10
N VAL A 423 16.29 -11.59 -23.24
CA VAL A 423 16.61 -10.53 -24.22
C VAL A 423 16.37 -11.00 -25.66
N PHE A 424 16.65 -12.26 -25.96
CA PHE A 424 16.35 -12.85 -27.26
C PHE A 424 14.84 -12.94 -27.52
N ILE A 425 14.03 -13.30 -26.52
CA ILE A 425 12.55 -13.27 -26.65
C ILE A 425 12.06 -11.83 -26.86
N LEU A 426 12.66 -10.84 -26.17
CA LEU A 426 12.36 -9.43 -26.39
C LEU A 426 12.63 -8.96 -27.83
N PHE A 427 13.53 -9.62 -28.56
CA PHE A 427 13.77 -9.35 -29.99
C PHE A 427 12.54 -9.58 -30.86
N PHE A 428 11.77 -10.64 -30.55
CA PHE A 428 10.57 -10.99 -31.32
C PHE A 428 9.35 -10.18 -30.89
N THR A 429 9.40 -9.49 -29.76
CA THR A 429 8.24 -8.78 -29.19
C THR A 429 7.73 -7.64 -30.10
N PRO A 430 8.59 -6.77 -30.70
CA PRO A 430 8.15 -5.77 -31.66
C PRO A 430 7.55 -6.33 -32.95
N ALA A 431 7.90 -7.57 -33.32
CA ALA A 431 7.36 -8.23 -34.52
C ALA A 431 5.95 -8.82 -34.28
N ILE A 432 5.54 -8.98 -33.02
CA ILE A 432 4.29 -9.62 -32.63
C ILE A 432 3.27 -8.61 -32.04
N GLY A 433 3.73 -7.53 -31.41
CA GLY A 433 2.84 -6.57 -30.73
C GLY A 433 2.28 -5.46 -31.64
N GLU A 434 0.97 -5.19 -31.53
CA GLU A 434 0.27 -4.11 -32.26
C GLU A 434 0.83 -2.70 -31.99
N HIS A 435 1.53 -2.49 -30.86
CA HIS A 435 2.15 -1.20 -30.48
C HIS A 435 3.58 -1.00 -31.05
N GLY A 436 4.06 -1.93 -31.89
CA GLY A 436 5.34 -1.83 -32.61
C GLY A 436 6.57 -1.66 -31.70
N ARG A 437 7.53 -0.82 -32.10
CA ARG A 437 8.82 -0.63 -31.40
C ARG A 437 8.74 0.11 -30.05
N ARG A 438 7.60 0.73 -29.69
CA ARG A 438 7.43 1.42 -28.39
C ARG A 438 7.40 0.46 -27.20
N VAL A 439 7.06 -0.81 -27.45
CA VAL A 439 7.05 -1.87 -26.44
C VAL A 439 8.42 -2.08 -25.76
N LEU A 440 9.52 -1.77 -26.44
CA LEU A 440 10.88 -1.90 -25.91
C LEU A 440 11.23 -0.85 -24.84
N PHE A 441 10.50 0.27 -24.77
CA PHE A 441 10.72 1.31 -23.76
C PHE A 441 9.90 1.08 -22.49
N GLU A 442 8.94 0.18 -22.53
CA GLU A 442 8.07 -0.15 -21.40
C GLU A 442 8.56 -1.42 -20.71
N HIS A 443 9.65 -1.29 -19.95
CA HIS A 443 10.10 -2.35 -19.05
C HIS A 443 9.30 -2.32 -17.74
N HIS A 444 8.09 -2.88 -17.82
CA HIS A 444 7.06 -2.97 -16.79
C HIS A 444 7.54 -3.45 -15.41
N THR A 445 8.57 -4.31 -15.34
CA THR A 445 9.11 -4.82 -14.08
C THR A 445 9.98 -3.83 -13.31
N LEU A 446 10.51 -2.83 -14.00
CA LEU A 446 11.62 -2.00 -13.53
C LEU A 446 11.29 -0.51 -13.53
N LEU A 447 10.43 -0.05 -14.43
CA LEU A 447 10.16 1.37 -14.65
C LEU A 447 8.86 1.83 -14.01
N LEU A 448 7.69 1.54 -14.59
CA LEU A 448 6.44 2.02 -14.03
C LEU A 448 5.36 0.94 -14.01
N PRO A 449 4.55 0.91 -12.94
CA PRO A 449 3.36 0.10 -12.91
C PRO A 449 2.26 0.81 -13.70
N VAL A 450 2.33 0.76 -15.03
CA VAL A 450 1.27 1.20 -15.94
C VAL A 450 0.99 0.10 -16.94
N PRO A 451 -0.28 -0.19 -17.25
CA PRO A 451 -0.66 -1.19 -18.23
C PRO A 451 -0.64 -0.65 -19.68
N PHE A 452 -0.28 0.63 -19.88
CA PHE A 452 -0.37 1.38 -21.14
C PHE A 452 0.91 2.15 -21.47
#